data_AF-A0A965W0Y8-F1
#
_entry.id   AF-A0A965W0Y8-F1
#
_cell.length_a   1.000
_cell.length_b   1.000
_cell.length_c   1.000
_cell.angle_alpha   90.00
_cell.angle_beta   90.00
_cell.angle_gamma   90.00
#
_symmetry.space_group_name_H-M   'P 1'
#
loop_
_entity.id
_entity.type
_entity.pdbx_description
1 polymer ?
#
loop_
_entity_poly.entity_id
_entity_poly.type
_entity_poly.pdbx_seq_one_letter_code
_entity_poly.pdbx_strand_id
1 'polypeptide(L)'
;MKKHHNIPKDGFEGLKQNFSSDAVSGFLVFLLALPLSLGIAGASDFTPIYGLITAMIGGLFVSFIAGSPLTIKGPAAGLIVIVAGAVAELGKGDNDLGWKLALGAVVVAGVIQVLFGILKLGSLADFFPLSAVHGMLAAIGIIIISKQLHILLGFNPVTPEGKPMVEPLELLMELKNTFANFFKHKDVVIVGLVSLGIVFGWPMIPIKAVKKIPSALVVLIVAIPLAMFLHVENIPDVKDAAGAVITKGYQPLLNFKKD
;
A
#
# COMPACT_ATOMS: atom_id res chain seq x y z
N MET A 1 -14.10 -39.94 -5.91
CA MET A 1 -14.18 -39.01 -7.06
C MET A 1 -12.88 -38.22 -7.15
N LYS A 2 -12.01 -38.54 -8.12
CA LYS A 2 -10.82 -37.71 -8.39
C LYS A 2 -11.31 -36.38 -8.97
N LYS A 3 -11.19 -35.28 -8.22
CA LYS A 3 -11.41 -33.94 -8.76
C LYS A 3 -10.38 -33.74 -9.86
N HIS A 4 -10.82 -33.73 -11.12
CA HIS A 4 -9.97 -33.30 -12.22
C HIS A 4 -9.60 -31.84 -11.97
N HIS A 5 -8.39 -31.59 -11.48
CA HIS A 5 -7.80 -30.26 -11.50
C HIS A 5 -7.58 -29.93 -12.98
N ASN A 6 -8.47 -29.13 -13.54
CA ASN A 6 -8.31 -28.62 -14.90
C ASN A 6 -7.22 -27.54 -14.84
N ILE A 7 -5.98 -27.95 -15.09
CA ILE A 7 -4.85 -27.03 -15.14
C ILE A 7 -5.09 -26.14 -16.37
N PRO A 8 -5.15 -24.80 -16.22
CA PRO A 8 -5.33 -23.92 -17.37
C PRO A 8 -4.18 -24.16 -18.37
N LYS A 9 -4.50 -24.10 -19.66
CA LYS A 9 -3.49 -24.21 -20.71
C LYS A 9 -2.53 -23.03 -20.64
N ASP A 10 -1.29 -23.22 -21.10
CA ASP A 10 -0.29 -22.15 -21.14
C ASP A 10 -0.38 -21.30 -22.42
N GLY A 11 0.22 -20.11 -22.37
CA GLY A 11 0.40 -19.22 -23.52
C GLY A 11 -0.91 -18.66 -24.09
N PHE A 12 -0.95 -18.51 -25.41
CA PHE A 12 -2.10 -17.92 -26.12
C PHE A 12 -3.39 -18.74 -25.99
N GLU A 13 -3.30 -20.07 -25.87
CA GLU A 13 -4.48 -20.92 -25.67
C GLU A 13 -5.12 -20.68 -24.30
N GLY A 14 -4.29 -20.55 -23.26
CA GLY A 14 -4.72 -20.19 -21.90
C GLY A 14 -5.35 -18.81 -21.84
N LEU A 15 -4.72 -17.82 -22.49
CA LEU A 15 -5.23 -16.46 -22.58
C LEU A 15 -6.60 -16.43 -23.25
N LYS A 16 -6.78 -17.13 -24.38
CA LYS A 16 -8.07 -17.20 -25.08
C LYS A 16 -9.14 -17.91 -24.25
N GLN A 17 -8.76 -18.96 -23.52
CA GLN A 17 -9.65 -19.72 -22.66
C GLN A 17 -10.19 -18.88 -21.50
N ASN A 18 -9.33 -18.06 -20.87
CA ASN A 18 -9.66 -17.34 -19.64
C ASN A 18 -9.84 -15.83 -19.82
N PHE A 19 -9.75 -15.30 -21.04
CA PHE A 19 -9.76 -13.86 -21.35
C PHE A 19 -10.81 -13.05 -20.58
N SER A 20 -12.07 -13.51 -20.59
CA SER A 20 -13.15 -12.78 -19.89
C SER A 20 -12.97 -12.77 -18.38
N SER A 21 -12.47 -13.87 -17.79
CA SER A 21 -12.24 -13.97 -16.35
C SER A 21 -11.02 -13.14 -15.94
N ASP A 22 -9.95 -13.23 -16.72
CA ASP A 22 -8.68 -12.53 -16.47
C ASP A 22 -8.81 -11.03 -16.70
N ALA A 23 -9.59 -10.58 -17.69
CA ALA A 23 -9.85 -9.17 -17.93
C ALA A 23 -10.64 -8.54 -16.77
N VAL A 24 -11.70 -9.21 -16.28
CA VAL A 24 -12.49 -8.72 -15.14
C VAL A 24 -11.65 -8.70 -13.86
N SER A 25 -10.89 -9.77 -13.61
CA SER A 25 -10.04 -9.88 -12.43
C SER A 25 -8.90 -8.87 -12.46
N GLY A 26 -8.25 -8.70 -13.62
CA GLY A 26 -7.21 -7.69 -13.83
C GLY A 26 -7.72 -6.28 -13.65
N PHE A 27 -8.92 -5.96 -14.14
CA PHE A 27 -9.55 -4.65 -13.93
C PHE A 27 -9.84 -4.38 -12.45
N LEU A 28 -10.38 -5.37 -11.72
CA LEU A 28 -10.63 -5.24 -10.28
C LEU A 28 -9.32 -5.09 -9.50
N VAL A 29 -8.30 -5.87 -9.83
CA VAL A 29 -6.96 -5.77 -9.22
C VAL A 29 -6.34 -4.41 -9.51
N PHE A 30 -6.46 -3.88 -10.72
CA PHE A 30 -5.99 -2.54 -11.07
C PHE A 30 -6.62 -1.46 -10.18
N LEU A 31 -7.95 -1.49 -10.00
CA LEU A 31 -8.67 -0.53 -9.16
C LEU A 31 -8.19 -0.59 -7.69
N LEU A 32 -7.82 -1.77 -7.20
CA LEU A 32 -7.26 -1.96 -5.85
C LEU A 32 -5.78 -1.56 -5.76
N ALA A 33 -5.00 -1.86 -6.80
CA ALA A 33 -3.57 -1.64 -6.85
C ALA A 33 -3.21 -0.16 -7.00
N LEU A 34 -4.04 0.64 -7.68
CA LEU A 34 -3.86 2.08 -7.84
C LEU A 34 -3.66 2.82 -6.50
N PRO A 35 -4.64 2.84 -5.57
CA PRO A 35 -4.49 3.55 -4.30
C PRO A 35 -3.40 2.93 -3.42
N LEU A 36 -3.26 1.59 -3.44
CA LEU A 36 -2.25 0.90 -2.67
C LEU A 36 -0.83 1.30 -3.11
N SER A 37 -0.56 1.39 -4.41
CA SER A 37 0.76 1.73 -4.95
C SER A 37 1.14 3.18 -4.64
N LEU A 38 0.19 4.10 -4.73
CA LEU A 38 0.38 5.51 -4.35
C LEU A 38 0.70 5.65 -2.86
N GLY A 39 -0.06 4.93 -2.01
CA GLY A 39 0.15 4.94 -0.56
C GLY A 39 1.48 4.33 -0.13
N ILE A 40 1.89 3.20 -0.73
CA ILE A 40 3.16 2.55 -0.43
C ILE A 40 4.34 3.46 -0.82
N ALA A 41 4.30 4.10 -2.00
CA ALA A 41 5.35 5.01 -2.44
C ALA A 41 5.46 6.25 -1.54
N GLY A 42 4.33 6.89 -1.22
CA GLY A 42 4.32 8.03 -0.30
C GLY A 42 4.82 7.68 1.10
N ALA A 43 4.52 6.46 1.59
CA ALA A 43 5.05 5.99 2.87
C ALA A 43 6.55 5.64 2.84
N SER A 44 7.14 5.50 1.64
CA SER A 44 8.54 5.14 1.44
C SER A 44 9.43 6.35 1.16
N ASP A 45 8.92 7.58 1.35
CA ASP A 45 9.56 8.86 1.00
C ASP A 45 9.85 9.06 -0.49
N PHE A 46 9.06 8.41 -1.35
CA PHE A 46 9.03 8.66 -2.80
C PHE A 46 7.82 9.50 -3.19
N THR A 47 7.92 10.25 -4.30
CA THR A 47 6.73 10.87 -4.90
C THR A 47 5.71 9.77 -5.24
N PRO A 48 4.42 9.90 -4.83
CA PRO A 48 3.42 8.84 -4.99
C PRO A 48 3.31 8.26 -6.41
N ILE A 49 3.47 9.11 -7.44
CA ILE A 49 3.43 8.70 -8.85
C ILE A 49 4.42 7.59 -9.20
N TYR A 50 5.58 7.52 -8.53
CA TYR A 50 6.59 6.49 -8.78
C TYR A 50 6.14 5.10 -8.32
N GLY A 51 5.20 5.02 -7.36
CA GLY A 51 4.55 3.77 -6.99
C GLY A 51 3.71 3.21 -8.14
N LEU A 52 2.95 4.08 -8.81
CA LEU A 52 2.18 3.70 -9.99
C LEU A 52 3.09 3.26 -11.14
N ILE A 53 4.16 4.01 -11.41
CA ILE A 53 5.13 3.66 -12.46
C ILE A 53 5.76 2.28 -12.20
N THR A 54 6.18 2.02 -10.95
CA THR A 54 6.70 0.71 -10.54
C THR A 54 5.68 -0.41 -10.75
N ALA A 55 4.41 -0.20 -10.39
CA ALA A 55 3.36 -1.18 -10.58
C ALA A 55 3.09 -1.46 -12.07
N MET A 56 3.09 -0.42 -12.92
CA MET A 56 2.92 -0.58 -14.38
C MET A 56 4.09 -1.36 -15.00
N ILE A 57 5.33 -0.98 -14.69
CA ILE A 57 6.52 -1.65 -15.23
C ILE A 57 6.59 -3.10 -14.72
N GLY A 58 6.32 -3.32 -13.44
CA GLY A 58 6.24 -4.64 -12.83
C GLY A 58 5.18 -5.52 -13.50
N GLY A 59 3.97 -5.00 -13.68
CA GLY A 59 2.87 -5.72 -14.29
C GLY A 59 3.09 -6.02 -15.78
N LEU A 60 3.69 -5.10 -16.53
CA LEU A 60 3.88 -5.26 -17.97
C LEU A 60 5.09 -6.14 -18.29
N PHE A 61 6.27 -5.81 -17.77
CA PHE A 61 7.51 -6.48 -18.18
C PHE A 61 7.79 -7.76 -17.40
N VAL A 62 7.56 -7.75 -16.08
CA VAL A 62 7.90 -8.92 -15.25
C VAL A 62 6.94 -10.07 -15.49
N SER A 63 5.68 -9.81 -15.85
CA SER A 63 4.69 -10.86 -16.14
C SER A 63 5.06 -11.73 -17.34
N PHE A 64 5.83 -11.23 -18.32
CA PHE A 64 6.31 -12.06 -19.44
C PHE A 64 7.49 -12.97 -19.07
N ILE A 65 8.24 -12.61 -18.02
CA ILE A 65 9.46 -13.33 -17.59
C ILE A 65 9.15 -14.25 -16.39
N ALA A 66 8.11 -13.94 -15.62
CA ALA A 66 7.76 -14.64 -14.40
C ALA A 66 7.16 -16.04 -14.67
N GLY A 67 7.57 -17.03 -13.88
CA GLY A 67 7.06 -18.40 -13.96
C GLY A 67 5.77 -18.68 -13.18
N SER A 68 5.05 -17.65 -12.68
CA SER A 68 3.84 -17.84 -11.87
C SER A 68 2.63 -17.15 -12.50
N PRO A 69 1.57 -17.91 -12.89
CA PRO A 69 0.45 -17.37 -13.67
C PRO A 69 -0.49 -16.44 -12.88
N LEU A 70 -0.46 -16.47 -11.55
CA LEU A 70 -1.38 -15.70 -10.69
C LEU A 70 -0.68 -14.62 -9.85
N THR A 71 0.63 -14.43 -10.02
CA THR A 71 1.40 -13.49 -9.21
C THR A 71 1.33 -12.07 -9.78
N ILE A 72 0.98 -11.10 -8.93
CA ILE A 72 1.01 -9.68 -9.25
C ILE A 72 2.35 -9.08 -8.79
N LYS A 73 2.92 -8.17 -9.58
CA LYS A 73 4.19 -7.51 -9.30
C LYS A 73 3.97 -6.01 -9.12
N GLY A 74 4.53 -5.44 -8.07
CA GLY A 74 4.39 -4.02 -7.75
C GLY A 74 5.09 -3.66 -6.45
N PRO A 75 4.91 -2.41 -5.95
CA PRO A 75 5.47 -1.96 -4.68
C PRO A 75 5.01 -2.85 -3.52
N ALA A 76 5.93 -3.33 -2.70
CA ALA A 76 5.64 -4.21 -1.57
C ALA A 76 5.62 -3.43 -0.26
N ALA A 77 4.54 -3.55 0.50
CA ALA A 77 4.39 -2.86 1.79
C ALA A 77 5.51 -3.22 2.79
N GLY A 78 6.03 -4.46 2.75
CA GLY A 78 7.13 -4.90 3.60
C GLY A 78 8.47 -4.20 3.33
N LEU A 79 8.62 -3.52 2.19
CA LEU A 79 9.85 -2.77 1.87
C LEU A 79 9.78 -1.29 2.28
N ILE A 80 8.62 -0.79 2.73
CA ILE A 80 8.41 0.62 3.07
C ILE A 80 9.48 1.12 4.04
N VAL A 81 9.68 0.42 5.16
CA VAL A 81 10.61 0.83 6.21
C VAL A 81 12.06 0.80 5.72
N ILE A 82 12.41 -0.19 4.92
CA ILE A 82 13.77 -0.35 4.37
C ILE A 82 14.06 0.77 3.37
N VAL A 83 13.11 1.07 2.48
CA VAL A 83 13.26 2.10 1.45
C VAL A 83 13.25 3.49 2.08
N ALA A 84 12.31 3.79 2.99
CA ALA A 84 12.28 5.06 3.74
C ALA A 84 13.58 5.27 4.53
N GLY A 85 14.06 4.22 5.22
CA GLY A 85 15.35 4.24 5.91
C GLY A 85 16.52 4.51 4.95
N ALA A 86 16.53 3.88 3.77
CA ALA A 86 17.56 4.13 2.76
C ALA A 86 17.53 5.57 2.23
N VAL A 87 16.33 6.14 1.99
CA VAL A 87 16.18 7.54 1.57
C VAL A 87 16.73 8.48 2.64
N ALA A 88 16.35 8.28 3.90
CA ALA A 88 16.80 9.11 5.01
C ALA A 88 18.32 9.04 5.22
N GLU A 89 18.89 7.83 5.22
CA GLU A 89 20.31 7.59 5.48
C GLU A 89 21.19 8.07 4.32
N LEU A 90 20.83 7.73 3.07
CA LEU A 90 21.61 8.13 1.90
C LEU A 90 21.48 9.62 1.60
N GLY A 91 20.30 10.21 1.86
CA GLY A 91 20.04 11.63 1.67
C GLY A 91 20.67 12.52 2.75
N LYS A 92 21.12 11.95 3.88
CA LYS A 92 21.63 12.71 5.05
C LYS A 92 20.69 13.85 5.49
N GLY A 93 19.39 13.63 5.37
CA GLY A 93 18.35 14.63 5.67
C GLY A 93 17.84 15.43 4.46
N ASP A 94 18.46 15.34 3.28
CA ASP A 94 17.91 15.84 2.02
C ASP A 94 17.11 14.74 1.32
N ASN A 95 15.78 14.85 1.37
CA ASN A 95 14.89 13.87 0.75
C ASN A 95 15.02 13.84 -0.77
N ASP A 96 15.25 14.97 -1.45
CA ASP A 96 15.32 15.02 -2.91
C ASP A 96 16.59 14.36 -3.46
N LEU A 97 17.69 14.46 -2.71
CA LEU A 97 18.89 13.68 -2.99
C LEU A 97 18.71 12.21 -2.58
N GLY A 98 18.09 11.97 -1.42
CA GLY A 98 17.93 10.65 -0.82
C GLY A 98 17.20 9.65 -1.72
N TRP A 99 16.07 10.03 -2.32
CA TRP A 99 15.32 9.11 -3.20
C TRP A 99 16.10 8.75 -4.47
N LYS A 100 16.89 9.68 -5.02
CA LYS A 100 17.75 9.43 -6.19
C LYS A 100 18.88 8.46 -5.86
N LEU A 101 19.50 8.62 -4.70
CA LEU A 101 20.55 7.69 -4.23
C LEU A 101 19.96 6.31 -3.90
N ALA A 102 18.78 6.27 -3.29
CA ALA A 102 18.06 5.03 -3.02
C ALA A 102 17.74 4.26 -4.31
N LEU A 103 17.37 4.95 -5.41
CA LEU A 103 17.23 4.30 -6.73
C LEU A 103 18.52 3.65 -7.20
N GLY A 104 19.67 4.29 -7.00
CA GLY A 104 20.98 3.71 -7.29
C GLY A 104 21.21 2.41 -6.52
N ALA A 105 20.90 2.40 -5.21
CA ALA A 105 20.98 1.21 -4.38
C ALA A 105 20.03 0.09 -4.85
N VAL A 106 18.80 0.45 -5.28
CA VAL A 106 17.82 -0.50 -5.83
C VAL A 106 18.30 -1.11 -7.14
N VAL A 107 18.96 -0.34 -8.02
CA VAL A 107 19.56 -0.88 -9.25
C VAL A 107 20.64 -1.92 -8.92
N VAL A 108 21.53 -1.61 -7.97
CA VAL A 108 22.56 -2.55 -7.51
C VAL A 108 21.92 -3.81 -6.91
N ALA A 109 20.90 -3.66 -6.06
CA ALA A 109 20.15 -4.78 -5.51
C ALA A 109 19.50 -5.63 -6.61
N GLY A 110 18.95 -5.01 -7.65
CA GLY A 110 18.39 -5.69 -8.82
C GLY A 110 19.44 -6.51 -9.59
N VAL A 111 20.64 -5.97 -9.80
CA VAL A 111 21.75 -6.71 -10.41
C VAL A 111 22.13 -7.92 -9.56
N ILE A 112 22.22 -7.76 -8.24
CA ILE A 112 22.51 -8.87 -7.31
C ILE A 112 21.39 -9.92 -7.37
N GLN A 113 20.13 -9.51 -7.42
CA GLN A 113 18.99 -10.42 -7.56
C GLN A 113 19.03 -11.21 -8.89
N VAL A 114 19.42 -10.58 -9.99
CA VAL A 114 19.62 -11.26 -11.28
C VAL A 114 20.75 -12.27 -11.19
N LEU A 115 21.86 -11.92 -10.54
CA LEU A 115 22.98 -12.85 -10.30
C LEU A 115 22.55 -14.06 -9.47
N PHE A 116 21.77 -13.85 -8.40
CA PHE A 116 21.20 -14.95 -7.62
C PHE A 116 20.27 -15.84 -8.45
N GLY A 117 19.50 -15.27 -9.37
CA GLY A 117 18.69 -16.01 -10.32
C GLY A 117 19.52 -16.89 -11.27
N ILE A 118 20.59 -16.34 -11.85
CA ILE A 118 21.50 -17.06 -12.77
C ILE A 118 22.23 -18.19 -12.03
N LEU A 119 22.70 -17.93 -10.81
CA LEU A 119 23.37 -18.90 -9.96
C LEU A 119 22.41 -19.92 -9.33
N LYS A 120 21.10 -19.82 -9.61
CA LYS A 120 20.04 -20.67 -9.05
C LYS A 120 20.03 -20.69 -7.51
N LEU A 121 20.44 -19.59 -6.90
CA LEU A 121 20.49 -19.40 -5.45
C LEU A 121 19.10 -19.13 -4.84
N GLY A 122 18.03 -19.21 -5.63
CA GLY A 122 16.65 -19.09 -5.13
C GLY A 122 16.30 -20.17 -4.10
N SER A 123 16.94 -21.35 -4.15
CA SER A 123 16.76 -22.40 -3.13
C SER A 123 17.26 -22.00 -1.75
N LEU A 124 18.08 -20.95 -1.62
CA LEU A 124 18.47 -20.40 -0.31
C LEU A 124 17.27 -19.84 0.45
N ALA A 125 16.21 -19.42 -0.25
CA ALA A 125 14.98 -18.96 0.40
C ALA A 125 14.31 -20.10 1.21
N ASP A 126 14.50 -21.35 0.81
CA ASP A 126 13.93 -22.52 1.51
C ASP A 126 14.62 -22.79 2.87
N PHE A 127 15.79 -22.19 3.13
CA PHE A 127 16.48 -22.30 4.41
C PHE A 127 15.91 -21.39 5.49
N PHE A 128 15.05 -20.42 5.14
CA PHE A 128 14.39 -19.59 6.13
C PHE A 128 13.36 -20.41 6.89
N PRO A 129 13.49 -20.56 8.22
CA PRO A 129 12.53 -21.34 8.98
C PRO A 129 11.17 -20.68 8.89
N LEU A 130 10.12 -21.48 8.67
CA LEU A 130 8.75 -20.97 8.56
C LEU A 130 8.37 -20.13 9.79
N SER A 131 8.87 -20.46 10.98
CA SER A 131 8.65 -19.66 12.19
C SER A 131 9.15 -18.22 12.07
N ALA A 132 10.29 -17.98 11.41
CA ALA A 132 10.80 -16.63 11.18
C ALA A 132 9.93 -15.87 10.18
N VAL A 133 9.46 -16.52 9.12
CA VAL A 133 8.54 -15.90 8.13
C VAL A 133 7.21 -15.52 8.79
N HIS A 134 6.63 -16.41 9.59
CA HIS A 134 5.41 -16.11 10.34
C HIS A 134 5.62 -14.98 11.35
N GLY A 135 6.77 -14.96 12.05
CA GLY A 135 7.13 -13.87 12.96
C GLY A 135 7.25 -12.53 12.25
N MET A 136 7.90 -12.49 11.08
CA MET A 136 8.02 -11.30 10.25
C MET A 136 6.65 -10.80 9.78
N LEU A 137 5.78 -11.70 9.27
CA LEU A 137 4.43 -11.35 8.83
C LEU A 137 3.55 -10.86 9.99
N ALA A 138 3.68 -11.47 11.17
CA ALA A 138 2.98 -11.04 12.38
C ALA A 138 3.44 -9.63 12.81
N ALA A 139 4.75 -9.35 12.80
CA ALA A 139 5.28 -8.03 13.13
C ALA A 139 4.79 -6.96 12.15
N ILE A 140 4.84 -7.23 10.84
CA ILE A 140 4.29 -6.33 9.80
C ILE A 140 2.79 -6.10 10.03
N GLY A 141 2.03 -7.15 10.35
CA GLY A 141 0.60 -7.05 10.67
C GLY A 141 0.32 -6.13 11.86
N ILE A 142 1.10 -6.26 12.94
CA ILE A 142 0.98 -5.41 14.14
C ILE A 142 1.30 -3.94 13.80
N ILE A 143 2.36 -3.69 13.04
CA ILE A 143 2.74 -2.33 12.60
C ILE A 143 1.60 -1.70 11.78
N ILE A 144 1.06 -2.44 10.80
CA ILE A 144 -0.04 -1.96 9.95
C ILE A 144 -1.28 -1.67 10.80
N ILE A 145 -1.72 -2.59 11.65
CA ILE A 145 -2.91 -2.39 12.50
C ILE A 145 -2.72 -1.18 13.41
N SER A 146 -1.55 -1.05 14.05
CA SER A 146 -1.25 0.05 14.95
C SER A 146 -1.31 1.38 14.20
N LYS A 147 -0.67 1.49 13.03
CA LYS A 147 -0.70 2.71 12.21
C LYS A 147 -2.09 3.05 11.68
N GLN A 148 -2.82 2.07 11.17
CA GLN A 148 -4.16 2.28 10.61
C GLN A 148 -5.19 2.67 11.69
N LEU A 149 -5.01 2.25 12.93
CA LEU A 149 -5.83 2.71 14.06
C LEU A 149 -5.75 4.22 14.26
N HIS A 150 -4.56 4.82 14.15
CA HIS A 150 -4.39 6.27 14.26
C HIS A 150 -5.09 7.00 13.12
N ILE A 151 -4.86 6.53 11.88
CA ILE A 151 -5.43 7.12 10.66
C ILE A 151 -6.96 7.02 10.68
N LEU A 152 -7.52 5.89 11.12
CA LEU A 152 -8.96 5.70 11.28
C LEU A 152 -9.58 6.71 12.26
N LEU A 153 -8.80 7.16 13.25
CA LEU A 153 -9.21 8.15 14.24
C LEU A 153 -8.92 9.60 13.81
N GLY A 154 -8.41 9.81 12.60
CA GLY A 154 -8.09 11.13 12.06
C GLY A 154 -6.74 11.68 12.50
N PHE A 155 -5.86 10.84 13.05
CA PHE A 155 -4.50 11.23 13.43
C PHE A 155 -3.48 10.61 12.47
N ASN A 156 -2.54 11.42 12.01
CA ASN A 156 -1.38 10.92 11.26
C ASN A 156 -0.17 10.85 12.21
N PRO A 157 0.24 9.65 12.65
CA PRO A 157 1.35 9.52 13.58
C PRO A 157 2.66 9.83 12.85
N VAL A 158 3.25 10.98 13.18
CA VAL A 158 4.52 11.47 12.63
C VAL A 158 5.51 11.70 13.76
N THR A 159 6.78 11.40 13.50
CA THR A 159 7.87 11.66 14.44
C THR A 159 8.02 13.18 14.65
N PRO A 160 8.76 13.63 15.68
CA PRO A 160 9.06 15.06 15.86
C PRO A 160 9.72 15.72 14.64
N GLU A 161 10.37 14.91 13.80
CA GLU A 161 11.01 15.29 12.53
C GLU A 161 10.03 15.33 11.36
N GLY A 162 8.74 15.06 11.59
CA GLY A 162 7.67 15.02 10.60
C GLY A 162 7.66 13.77 9.70
N LYS A 163 8.49 12.76 9.99
CA LYS A 163 8.52 11.51 9.24
C LYS A 163 7.37 10.59 9.67
N PRO A 164 6.84 9.73 8.79
CA PRO A 164 5.84 8.74 9.19
C PRO A 164 6.38 7.83 10.29
N MET A 165 5.67 7.72 11.42
CA MET A 165 6.04 6.73 12.44
C MET A 165 5.86 5.32 11.87
N VAL A 166 6.90 4.51 12.01
CA VAL A 166 6.94 3.11 11.56
C VAL A 166 7.36 2.16 12.68
N GLU A 167 7.96 2.69 13.75
CA GLU A 167 8.38 1.90 14.90
C GLU A 167 7.16 1.39 15.68
N PRO A 168 6.99 0.07 15.86
CA PRO A 168 5.81 -0.50 16.49
C PRO A 168 5.59 0.00 17.92
N LEU A 169 6.67 0.18 18.70
CA LEU A 169 6.57 0.58 20.09
C LEU A 169 6.13 2.04 20.23
N GLU A 170 6.66 2.93 19.40
CA GLU A 170 6.25 4.35 19.36
C GLU A 170 4.78 4.48 18.97
N LEU A 171 4.35 3.75 17.93
CA LEU A 171 2.95 3.70 17.50
C LEU A 171 2.01 3.23 18.62
N LEU A 172 2.41 2.22 19.40
CA LEU A 172 1.60 1.72 20.51
C LEU A 172 1.53 2.71 21.69
N MET A 173 2.61 3.45 21.96
CA MET A 173 2.62 4.48 23.01
C MET A 173 1.75 5.68 22.61
N GLU A 174 1.81 6.10 21.35
CA GLU A 174 1.04 7.23 20.82
C GLU A 174 -0.47 6.96 20.79
N LEU A 175 -0.87 5.69 20.87
CA LEU A 175 -2.26 5.27 20.91
C LEU A 175 -3.00 5.87 22.12
N LYS A 176 -2.31 6.10 23.26
CA LYS A 176 -2.90 6.77 24.43
C LYS A 176 -3.34 8.20 24.09
N ASN A 177 -2.49 8.95 23.39
CA ASN A 177 -2.79 10.33 22.98
C ASN A 177 -3.90 10.35 21.92
N THR A 178 -3.88 9.37 21.03
CA THR A 178 -4.89 9.21 19.96
C THR A 178 -6.28 8.95 20.55
N PHE A 179 -6.41 8.04 21.52
CA PHE A 179 -7.69 7.79 22.20
C PHE A 179 -8.13 8.96 23.06
N ALA A 180 -7.21 9.66 23.73
CA ALA A 180 -7.54 10.85 24.50
C ALA A 180 -8.14 11.97 23.63
N ASN A 181 -7.72 12.07 22.37
CA ASN A 181 -8.18 13.07 21.41
C ASN A 181 -9.22 12.54 20.40
N PHE A 182 -9.81 11.38 20.65
CA PHE A 182 -10.73 10.68 19.75
C PHE A 182 -11.84 11.58 19.17
N PHE A 183 -12.39 12.49 19.99
CA PHE A 183 -13.48 13.38 19.58
C PHE A 183 -13.04 14.65 18.82
N LYS A 184 -11.75 14.83 18.56
CA LYS A 184 -11.22 16.03 17.87
C LYS A 184 -11.50 16.00 16.37
N HIS A 185 -11.47 14.82 15.75
CA HIS A 185 -11.66 14.63 14.31
C HIS A 185 -12.88 13.74 14.01
N LYS A 186 -14.06 14.12 14.54
CA LYS A 186 -15.29 13.32 14.46
C LYS A 186 -15.66 12.92 13.02
N ASP A 187 -15.45 13.81 12.07
CA ASP A 187 -15.82 13.59 10.66
C ASP A 187 -14.99 12.46 10.04
N VAL A 188 -13.68 12.43 10.32
CA VAL A 188 -12.78 11.36 9.85
C VAL A 188 -13.09 10.03 10.53
N VAL A 189 -13.41 10.05 11.82
CA VAL A 189 -13.82 8.86 12.58
C VAL A 189 -15.09 8.25 11.99
N ILE A 190 -16.07 9.06 11.60
CA ILE A 190 -17.31 8.60 10.96
C ILE A 190 -16.99 7.90 9.63
N VAL A 191 -16.17 8.52 8.78
CA VAL A 191 -15.75 7.91 7.50
C VAL A 191 -15.00 6.60 7.74
N GLY A 192 -14.11 6.56 8.74
CA GLY A 192 -13.36 5.37 9.13
C GLY A 192 -14.23 4.23 9.62
N LEU A 193 -15.20 4.51 10.50
CA LEU A 193 -16.15 3.51 11.02
C LEU A 193 -17.09 2.97 9.94
N VAL A 194 -17.59 3.84 9.05
CA VAL A 194 -18.40 3.41 7.90
C VAL A 194 -17.58 2.51 6.98
N SER A 195 -16.33 2.90 6.69
CA SER A 195 -15.41 2.10 5.88
C SER A 195 -15.15 0.73 6.50
N LEU A 196 -14.89 0.68 7.81
CA LEU A 196 -14.69 -0.55 8.56
C LEU A 196 -15.94 -1.45 8.53
N GLY A 197 -17.12 -0.84 8.71
CA GLY A 197 -18.41 -1.51 8.60
C GLY A 197 -18.64 -2.14 7.23
N ILE A 198 -18.25 -1.47 6.14
CA ILE A 198 -18.32 -2.03 4.79
C ILE A 198 -17.33 -3.20 4.63
N VAL A 199 -16.08 -3.05 5.07
CA VAL A 199 -15.07 -4.12 4.92
C VAL A 199 -15.51 -5.42 5.59
N PHE A 200 -16.06 -5.34 6.81
CA PHE A 200 -16.52 -6.53 7.54
C PHE A 200 -17.94 -6.99 7.15
N GLY A 201 -18.84 -6.05 6.86
CA GLY A 201 -20.23 -6.33 6.55
C GLY A 201 -20.47 -6.80 5.11
N TRP A 202 -19.72 -6.28 4.13
CA TRP A 202 -19.92 -6.58 2.71
C TRP A 202 -19.79 -8.08 2.37
N PRO A 203 -18.78 -8.82 2.88
CA PRO A 203 -18.66 -10.26 2.64
C PRO A 203 -19.82 -11.09 3.23
N MET A 204 -20.51 -10.56 4.24
CA MET A 204 -21.64 -11.23 4.93
C MET A 204 -22.95 -11.16 4.13
N ILE A 205 -23.04 -10.28 3.12
CA ILE A 205 -24.26 -10.12 2.31
C ILE A 205 -24.51 -11.41 1.50
N PRO A 206 -25.70 -12.04 1.56
CA PRO A 206 -25.97 -13.34 0.94
C PRO A 206 -26.07 -13.32 -0.60
N ILE A 207 -26.00 -12.14 -1.23
CA ILE A 207 -26.22 -11.94 -2.67
C ILE A 207 -24.93 -12.26 -3.46
N LYS A 208 -24.98 -13.30 -4.29
CA LYS A 208 -23.82 -13.77 -5.10
C LYS A 208 -23.24 -12.71 -6.05
N ALA A 209 -24.08 -11.83 -6.61
CA ALA A 209 -23.63 -10.77 -7.51
C ALA A 209 -22.80 -9.69 -6.77
N VAL A 210 -23.20 -9.36 -5.54
CA VAL A 210 -22.55 -8.33 -4.70
C VAL A 210 -21.18 -8.79 -4.22
N LYS A 211 -21.03 -10.09 -3.91
CA LYS A 211 -19.75 -10.69 -3.51
C LYS A 211 -18.66 -10.65 -4.58
N LYS A 212 -19.01 -10.45 -5.85
CA LYS A 212 -18.01 -10.30 -6.93
C LYS A 212 -17.30 -8.95 -6.87
N ILE A 213 -17.89 -7.96 -6.22
CA ILE A 213 -17.31 -6.63 -6.07
C ILE A 213 -16.43 -6.64 -4.80
N PRO A 214 -15.13 -6.34 -4.90
CA PRO A 214 -14.26 -6.25 -3.73
C PRO A 214 -14.76 -5.18 -2.75
N SER A 215 -14.77 -5.50 -1.46
CA SER A 215 -15.23 -4.57 -0.41
C SER A 215 -14.45 -3.25 -0.41
N ALA A 216 -13.15 -3.29 -0.68
CA ALA A 216 -12.31 -2.09 -0.79
C ALA A 216 -12.75 -1.12 -1.91
N LEU A 217 -13.32 -1.62 -3.01
CA LEU A 217 -13.85 -0.76 -4.07
C LEU A 217 -15.15 -0.05 -3.62
N VAL A 218 -15.98 -0.76 -2.87
CA VAL A 218 -17.21 -0.21 -2.29
C VAL A 218 -16.89 0.85 -1.26
N VAL A 219 -15.87 0.61 -0.43
CA VAL A 219 -15.35 1.61 0.51
C VAL A 219 -14.99 2.89 -0.23
N LEU A 220 -14.26 2.83 -1.34
CA LEU A 220 -13.92 4.03 -2.13
C LEU A 220 -15.16 4.78 -2.62
N ILE A 221 -16.15 4.06 -3.16
CA ILE A 221 -17.38 4.66 -3.71
C ILE A 221 -18.23 5.33 -2.62
N VAL A 222 -18.21 4.81 -1.39
CA VAL A 222 -19.01 5.35 -0.27
C VAL A 222 -18.24 6.41 0.52
N ALA A 223 -16.98 6.16 0.82
CA ALA A 223 -16.16 7.02 1.67
C ALA A 223 -15.84 8.36 1.00
N ILE A 224 -15.61 8.39 -0.32
CA ILE A 224 -15.30 9.65 -1.03
C ILE A 224 -16.48 10.63 -0.97
N PRO A 225 -17.72 10.28 -1.38
CA PRO A 225 -18.86 11.18 -1.25
C PRO A 225 -19.16 11.54 0.21
N LEU A 226 -19.00 10.60 1.14
CA LEU A 226 -19.22 10.86 2.56
C LEU A 226 -18.23 11.89 3.11
N ALA A 227 -16.94 11.76 2.76
CA ALA A 227 -15.91 12.73 3.13
C ALA A 227 -16.17 14.11 2.50
N MET A 228 -16.62 14.16 1.24
CA MET A 228 -17.01 15.42 0.60
C MET A 228 -18.22 16.08 1.27
N PHE A 229 -19.23 15.29 1.64
CA PHE A 229 -20.43 15.78 2.33
C PHE A 229 -20.11 16.36 3.72
N LEU A 230 -19.23 15.68 4.45
CA LEU A 230 -18.76 16.11 5.77
C LEU A 230 -17.70 17.23 5.69
N HIS A 231 -17.38 17.74 4.50
CA HIS A 231 -16.34 18.75 4.28
C HIS A 231 -15.03 18.40 4.98
N VAL A 232 -14.63 17.12 4.92
CA VAL A 232 -13.35 16.67 5.45
C VAL A 232 -12.26 17.33 4.61
N GLU A 233 -11.68 18.41 5.12
CA GLU A 233 -10.55 19.07 4.49
C GLU A 233 -9.35 18.11 4.47
N ASN A 234 -8.58 18.15 3.38
CA ASN A 234 -7.31 17.43 3.32
C ASN A 234 -6.46 17.83 4.53
N ILE A 235 -5.77 16.85 5.11
CA ILE A 235 -4.90 17.01 6.28
C ILE A 235 -4.12 18.33 6.11
N PRO A 236 -4.29 19.31 7.01
CA PRO A 236 -3.59 20.58 6.89
C PRO A 236 -2.09 20.32 6.85
N ASP A 237 -1.38 21.11 6.03
CA ASP A 237 0.08 21.05 5.90
C ASP A 237 0.72 20.86 7.27
N VAL A 238 1.46 19.76 7.45
CA VAL A 238 2.21 19.54 8.69
C VAL A 238 3.38 20.51 8.64
N LYS A 239 3.32 21.56 9.46
CA LYS A 239 4.36 22.59 9.57
C LYS A 239 5.28 22.29 10.75
N ASP A 240 6.58 22.51 10.57
CA ASP A 240 7.55 22.47 11.67
C ASP A 240 7.38 23.66 12.63
N ALA A 241 8.17 23.66 13.72
CA ALA A 241 8.19 24.74 14.70
C ALA A 241 8.65 26.11 14.13
N ALA A 242 9.22 26.14 12.92
CA ALA A 242 9.59 27.35 12.18
C ALA A 242 8.52 27.77 11.14
N GLY A 243 7.42 27.02 11.04
CA GLY A 243 6.32 27.27 10.10
C GLY A 243 6.52 26.72 8.69
N ALA A 244 7.58 25.93 8.44
CA ALA A 244 7.87 25.33 7.14
C ALA A 244 7.09 24.02 6.96
N VAL A 245 6.48 23.85 5.78
CA VAL A 245 5.66 22.68 5.44
C VAL A 245 6.55 21.45 5.24
N ILE A 246 6.51 20.50 6.17
CA ILE A 246 7.27 19.24 6.17
C ILE A 246 6.58 18.20 5.27
N THR A 247 5.25 18.16 5.33
CA THR A 247 4.43 17.30 4.47
C THR A 247 3.35 18.17 3.86
N LYS A 248 3.44 18.42 2.55
CA LYS A 248 2.35 19.06 1.83
C LYS A 248 1.12 18.16 1.92
N GLY A 249 0.01 18.70 2.38
CA GLY A 249 -1.28 18.05 2.16
C GLY A 249 -1.41 17.72 0.67
N TYR A 250 -2.06 16.61 0.33
CA TYR A 250 -2.32 16.30 -1.08
C TYR A 250 -3.03 17.51 -1.69
N GLN A 251 -2.36 18.24 -2.58
CA GLN A 251 -3.06 19.18 -3.44
C GLN A 251 -4.08 18.36 -4.22
N PRO A 252 -5.38 18.70 -4.18
CA PRO A 252 -6.34 18.02 -5.01
C PRO A 252 -5.85 18.12 -6.46
N LEU A 253 -5.67 16.97 -7.11
CA LEU A 253 -5.27 16.87 -8.53
C LEU A 253 -6.26 17.61 -9.45
N LEU A 254 -7.43 17.95 -8.95
CA LEU A 254 -8.44 18.78 -9.60
C LEU A 254 -8.74 19.96 -8.68
N ASN A 255 -8.16 21.11 -9.02
CA ASN A 255 -8.45 22.39 -8.39
C ASN A 255 -9.85 22.84 -8.83
N PHE A 256 -10.90 22.33 -8.19
CA PHE A 256 -12.23 22.92 -8.31
C PHE A 256 -12.27 24.18 -7.46
N LYS A 257 -11.69 25.24 -8.04
CA LYS A 257 -11.86 26.60 -7.56
C LYS A 257 -13.36 26.87 -7.55
N LYS A 258 -13.94 27.01 -6.35
CA LYS A 258 -15.23 27.66 -6.16
C LYS A 258 -14.95 29.15 -6.35
N ASP A 259 -15.31 29.67 -7.51
CA ASP A 259 -15.64 31.09 -7.62
C ASP A 259 -16.93 31.37 -6.81
#